data_AF-A0A5B0Q3S3-F1
#
_entry.id   AF-A0A5B0Q3S3-F1
#
_cell.length_a   1.000
_cell.length_b   1.000
_cell.length_c   1.000
_cell.angle_alpha   90.00
_cell.angle_beta   90.00
_cell.angle_gamma   90.00
#
_symmetry.space_group_name_H-M   'P 1'
#
loop_
_entity.id
_entity.type
_entity.pdbx_description
1 polymer ?
#
loop_
_entity_poly.entity_id
_entity_poly.type
_entity_poly.pdbx_seq_one_letter_code
_entity_poly.pdbx_strand_id
1 'polypeptide(L)'
;MSFLNLFQGGYITFALLALIIALHSGQAGAVATRTTRQCGYHFGPNDRYVQKASCMQTNTQDHLCSFNSCWGGLTRYSAMFFSNCHRNNGAQKKDRVFLKQYFRRDKWIEVQDIDDHLWWNCDYADASDNGNFITCYDCSS
;
A
#
# COMPACT_ATOMS: atom_id res chain seq x y z
N MET A 1 52.31 0.07 -46.45
CA MET A 1 50.90 -0.37 -46.50
C MET A 1 50.94 -1.89 -46.42
N SER A 2 50.44 -2.62 -45.42
CA SER A 2 49.32 -2.32 -44.51
C SER A 2 49.43 -3.14 -43.20
N PHE A 3 49.72 -2.48 -42.08
CA PHE A 3 49.64 -3.05 -40.71
C PHE A 3 48.19 -3.03 -40.16
N LEU A 4 47.19 -3.17 -41.04
CA LEU A 4 45.80 -2.85 -40.70
C LEU A 4 44.94 -4.04 -40.27
N ASN A 5 45.49 -5.26 -40.18
CA ASN A 5 44.69 -6.46 -39.86
C ASN A 5 44.92 -7.05 -38.45
N LEU A 6 45.89 -6.55 -37.67
CA LEU A 6 46.16 -7.09 -36.33
C LEU A 6 45.41 -6.37 -35.21
N PHE A 7 44.85 -5.18 -35.49
CA PHE A 7 44.19 -4.36 -34.48
C PHE A 7 42.66 -4.43 -34.49
N GLN A 8 42.02 -5.27 -35.31
CA GLN A 8 40.55 -5.38 -35.31
C GLN A 8 40.01 -6.39 -34.28
N GLY A 9 40.74 -7.48 -34.00
CA GLY A 9 40.25 -8.54 -33.12
C GLY A 9 40.13 -8.14 -31.64
N GLY A 10 41.03 -7.28 -31.15
CA GLY A 10 41.03 -6.82 -29.75
C GLY A 10 39.96 -5.78 -29.44
N TYR A 11 39.63 -4.88 -30.38
CA TYR A 11 38.62 -3.86 -30.14
C TYR A 11 37.19 -4.45 -30.11
N ILE A 12 36.95 -5.52 -30.87
CA ILE A 12 35.65 -6.21 -30.90
C ILE A 12 35.35 -6.85 -29.53
N THR A 13 36.33 -7.49 -28.88
CA THR A 13 36.14 -8.12 -27.56
C THR A 13 35.91 -7.09 -26.46
N PHE A 14 36.65 -5.97 -26.46
CA PHE A 14 36.43 -4.89 -25.49
C PHE A 14 35.08 -4.20 -25.67
N ALA A 15 34.64 -3.97 -26.92
CA ALA A 15 33.32 -3.40 -27.19
C ALA A 15 32.18 -4.34 -26.74
N LEU A 16 32.32 -5.65 -26.96
CA LEU A 16 31.37 -6.66 -26.47
C LEU A 16 31.31 -6.72 -24.94
N LEU A 17 32.46 -6.68 -24.26
CA LEU A 17 32.50 -6.67 -22.80
C LEU A 17 31.83 -5.41 -22.23
N ALA A 18 32.10 -4.24 -22.81
CA ALA A 18 31.46 -2.98 -22.44
C ALA A 18 29.95 -3.00 -22.70
N LEU A 19 29.50 -3.60 -23.81
CA LEU A 19 28.07 -3.76 -24.12
C LEU A 19 27.38 -4.72 -23.13
N ILE A 20 28.05 -5.80 -22.73
CA ILE A 20 27.56 -6.74 -21.72
C ILE A 20 27.45 -6.05 -20.36
N ILE A 21 28.47 -5.29 -19.94
CA ILE A 21 28.44 -4.53 -18.69
C ILE A 21 27.32 -3.47 -18.73
N ALA A 22 27.20 -2.71 -19.82
CA ALA A 22 26.14 -1.72 -20.01
C ALA A 22 24.75 -2.36 -19.96
N LEU A 23 24.57 -3.51 -20.61
CA LEU A 23 23.31 -4.26 -20.63
C LEU A 23 22.95 -4.85 -19.26
N HIS A 24 23.93 -5.34 -18.49
CA HIS A 24 23.71 -5.79 -17.11
C HIS A 24 23.45 -4.62 -16.15
N SER A 25 24.10 -3.46 -16.34
CA SER A 25 23.84 -2.28 -15.53
C SER A 25 22.48 -1.63 -15.83
N GLY A 26 21.94 -1.81 -17.04
CA GLY A 26 20.57 -1.40 -17.41
C GLY A 26 19.47 -2.31 -16.86
N GLN A 27 19.83 -3.49 -16.31
CA GLN A 27 18.92 -4.40 -15.62
C GLN A 27 18.89 -4.20 -14.10
N ALA A 28 19.39 -3.08 -13.58
CA ALA A 28 18.91 -2.54 -12.32
C ALA A 28 17.48 -1.99 -12.53
N GLY A 29 16.57 -2.88 -12.93
CA GLY A 29 15.15 -2.60 -12.99
C GLY A 29 14.74 -2.02 -11.65
N ALA A 30 14.06 -0.88 -11.70
CA ALA A 30 13.57 -0.13 -10.55
C ALA A 30 13.17 -1.09 -9.42
N VAL A 31 14.05 -1.24 -8.42
CA VAL A 31 13.67 -1.88 -7.17
C VAL A 31 12.65 -0.93 -6.61
N ALA A 32 11.36 -1.22 -6.84
CA ALA A 32 10.28 -0.51 -6.21
C ALA A 32 10.63 -0.49 -4.73
N THR A 33 11.04 0.68 -4.24
CA THR A 33 11.56 0.81 -2.89
C THR A 33 10.36 0.56 -2.01
N ARG A 34 10.22 -0.68 -1.53
CA ARG A 34 9.10 -1.11 -0.70
C ARG A 34 9.24 -0.32 0.59
N THR A 35 8.31 0.58 0.80
CA THR A 35 8.34 1.50 1.93
C THR A 35 7.23 1.16 2.91
N THR A 36 7.52 1.34 4.18
CA THR A 36 6.49 1.33 5.23
C THR A 36 5.66 2.60 5.11
N ARG A 37 4.33 2.44 5.08
CA ARG A 37 3.37 3.55 5.04
C ARG A 37 2.32 3.36 6.12
N GLN A 38 2.07 4.44 6.85
CA GLN A 38 0.88 4.56 7.68
C GLN A 38 -0.28 5.02 6.79
N CYS A 39 -1.46 4.44 6.98
CA CYS A 39 -2.66 4.75 6.22
C CYS A 39 -3.61 5.60 7.11
N GLY A 40 -3.07 6.67 7.70
CA GLY A 40 -3.76 7.48 8.71
C GLY A 40 -4.97 8.28 8.21
N TYR A 41 -5.18 8.40 6.89
CA TYR A 41 -6.34 9.05 6.28
C TYR A 41 -7.30 8.04 5.67
N HIS A 42 -6.82 7.14 4.83
CA HIS A 42 -7.64 6.14 4.13
C HIS A 42 -6.87 4.82 3.96
N PHE A 43 -7.59 3.72 4.10
CA PHE A 43 -7.16 2.39 3.68
C PHE A 43 -8.32 1.68 3.02
N GLY A 44 -8.09 1.00 1.90
CA GLY A 44 -9.12 0.22 1.24
C GLY A 44 -8.61 -0.53 0.02
N PRO A 45 -9.46 -1.35 -0.63
CA PRO A 45 -9.13 -1.96 -1.91
C PRO A 45 -8.88 -0.91 -2.98
N ASN A 46 -7.90 -1.18 -3.83
CA ASN A 46 -7.69 -0.40 -5.04
C ASN A 46 -8.44 -1.04 -6.21
N ASP A 47 -9.36 -0.30 -6.82
CA ASP A 47 -10.23 -0.82 -7.91
C ASP A 47 -9.44 -1.26 -9.15
N ARG A 48 -8.25 -0.72 -9.36
CA ARG A 48 -7.41 -1.04 -10.52
C ARG A 48 -6.53 -2.26 -10.29
N TYR A 49 -6.23 -2.59 -9.04
CA TYR A 49 -5.24 -3.61 -8.68
C TYR A 49 -5.76 -4.49 -7.54
N VAL A 50 -6.36 -5.63 -7.90
CA VAL A 50 -7.13 -6.53 -7.00
C VAL A 50 -6.37 -6.96 -5.73
N GLN A 51 -5.04 -7.09 -5.77
CA GLN A 51 -4.22 -7.50 -4.62
C GLN A 51 -3.53 -6.33 -3.90
N LYS A 52 -3.91 -5.10 -4.23
CA LYS A 52 -3.31 -3.90 -3.68
C LYS A 52 -4.34 -3.08 -2.92
N ALA A 53 -3.89 -2.53 -1.80
CA ALA A 53 -4.61 -1.57 -1.03
C ALA A 53 -4.20 -0.15 -1.46
N SER A 54 -5.18 0.74 -1.53
CA SER A 54 -4.95 2.17 -1.38
C SER A 54 -4.56 2.44 0.08
N CYS A 55 -3.51 3.22 0.28
CA CYS A 55 -3.00 3.58 1.60
C CYS A 55 -2.59 5.05 1.59
N MET A 56 -3.39 5.86 2.27
CA MET A 56 -3.20 7.30 2.31
C MET A 56 -2.92 7.73 3.73
N GLN A 57 -1.79 8.40 3.96
CA GLN A 57 -1.51 9.07 5.24
C GLN A 57 -2.21 10.42 5.33
N THR A 58 -2.38 11.09 4.19
CA THR A 58 -3.08 12.37 4.04
C THR A 58 -4.04 12.27 2.86
N ASN A 59 -4.92 13.25 2.67
CA ASN A 59 -5.86 13.26 1.56
C ASN A 59 -5.25 13.55 0.17
N THR A 60 -3.92 13.66 0.06
CA THR A 60 -3.24 14.05 -1.19
C THR A 60 -2.34 12.97 -1.79
N GLN A 61 -1.89 12.01 -0.99
CA GLN A 61 -0.93 10.99 -1.41
C GLN A 61 -1.53 9.62 -1.19
N ASP A 62 -1.62 8.86 -2.27
CA ASP A 62 -2.02 7.45 -2.25
C ASP A 62 -0.84 6.58 -2.62
N HIS A 63 -0.61 5.55 -1.80
CA HIS A 63 0.41 4.55 -2.01
C HIS A 63 -0.24 3.19 -2.28
N LEU A 64 0.31 2.49 -3.26
CA LEU A 64 -0.16 1.18 -3.63
C LEU A 64 0.53 0.12 -2.77
N CYS A 65 -0.18 -0.41 -1.77
CA CYS A 65 0.38 -1.35 -0.81
C CYS A 65 -0.07 -2.80 -1.08
N SER A 66 0.78 -3.78 -0.82
CA SER A 66 0.36 -5.19 -0.82
C SER A 66 -0.54 -5.47 0.39
N PHE A 67 -1.74 -6.01 0.19
CA PHE A 67 -2.65 -6.34 1.29
C PHE A 67 -2.02 -7.23 2.36
N ASN A 68 -1.17 -8.18 1.94
CA ASN A 68 -0.48 -9.10 2.86
C ASN A 68 0.53 -8.40 3.78
N SER A 69 0.87 -7.16 3.50
CA SER A 69 1.79 -6.35 4.29
C SER A 69 1.08 -5.42 5.28
N CYS A 70 -0.25 -5.43 5.35
CA CYS A 70 -1.03 -4.41 6.06
C CYS A 70 -1.60 -4.92 7.40
N TRP A 71 -1.32 -4.17 8.47
CA TRP A 71 -1.61 -4.53 9.86
C TRP A 71 -2.04 -3.32 10.69
N GLY A 72 -2.97 -3.52 11.63
CA GLY A 72 -3.24 -2.59 12.72
C GLY A 72 -2.57 -3.10 14.00
N GLY A 73 -1.39 -2.56 14.32
CA GLY A 73 -0.55 -3.11 15.38
C GLY A 73 -0.15 -4.56 15.07
N LEU A 74 -0.60 -5.50 15.89
CA LEU A 74 -0.34 -6.95 15.73
C LEU A 74 -1.45 -7.70 14.98
N THR A 75 -2.52 -7.01 14.58
CA THR A 75 -3.69 -7.62 13.94
C THR A 75 -3.63 -7.41 12.43
N ARG A 76 -3.78 -8.48 11.64
CA ARG A 76 -3.93 -8.38 10.18
C ARG A 76 -5.13 -7.51 9.83
N TYR A 77 -5.04 -6.72 8.76
CA TYR A 77 -6.15 -5.85 8.35
C TYR A 77 -7.49 -6.62 8.23
N SER A 78 -7.46 -7.86 7.71
CA SER A 78 -8.64 -8.70 7.51
C SER A 78 -9.33 -9.17 8.79
N ALA A 79 -8.67 -9.01 9.94
CA ALA A 79 -9.21 -9.33 11.26
C ALA A 79 -9.43 -8.09 12.12
N MET A 80 -9.15 -6.89 11.58
CA MET A 80 -9.45 -5.64 12.27
C MET A 80 -10.95 -5.39 12.29
N PHE A 81 -11.40 -4.81 13.39
CA PHE A 81 -12.76 -4.35 13.57
C PHE A 81 -12.75 -3.06 14.38
N PHE A 82 -13.89 -2.39 14.35
CA PHE A 82 -14.18 -1.16 15.07
C PHE A 82 -15.44 -1.37 15.90
N SER A 83 -15.52 -0.73 17.06
CA SER A 83 -16.54 -1.03 18.06
C SER A 83 -17.55 0.11 18.24
N ASN A 84 -18.75 -0.27 18.68
CA ASN A 84 -19.83 0.67 19.05
C ASN A 84 -20.20 1.65 17.92
N CYS A 85 -20.18 1.18 16.69
CA CYS A 85 -20.41 2.04 15.53
C CYS A 85 -21.90 2.29 15.30
N HIS A 86 -22.21 3.37 14.59
CA HIS A 86 -23.57 3.78 14.29
C HIS A 86 -23.73 4.30 12.87
N ARG A 87 -24.98 4.37 12.43
CA ARG A 87 -25.37 5.03 11.18
C ARG A 87 -26.76 5.64 11.29
N ASN A 88 -27.14 6.44 10.30
CA ASN A 88 -28.41 7.17 10.28
C ASN A 88 -28.62 7.99 11.56
N ASN A 89 -27.63 8.80 11.93
CA ASN A 89 -27.62 9.64 13.13
C ASN A 89 -27.88 8.86 14.44
N GLY A 90 -27.29 7.67 14.59
CA GLY A 90 -27.42 6.86 15.79
C GLY A 90 -28.65 5.94 15.84
N ALA A 91 -29.54 5.98 14.85
CA ALA A 91 -30.75 5.14 14.81
C ALA A 91 -30.43 3.64 14.66
N GLN A 92 -29.29 3.32 14.05
CA GLN A 92 -28.80 1.96 13.91
C GLN A 92 -27.44 1.86 14.56
N LYS A 93 -27.22 0.78 15.31
CA LYS A 93 -25.98 0.51 16.04
C LYS A 93 -25.43 -0.86 15.66
N LYS A 94 -24.11 -1.00 15.71
CA LYS A 94 -23.42 -2.26 15.48
C LYS A 94 -22.21 -2.35 16.40
N ASP A 95 -22.19 -3.40 17.21
CA ASP A 95 -21.15 -3.58 18.23
C ASP A 95 -19.77 -3.78 17.61
N ARG A 96 -19.70 -4.44 16.46
CA ARG A 96 -18.45 -4.70 15.72
C ARG A 96 -18.66 -4.52 14.22
N VAL A 97 -17.85 -3.65 13.62
CA VAL A 97 -17.76 -3.43 12.17
C VAL A 97 -16.43 -3.98 11.70
N PHE A 98 -16.45 -5.05 10.90
CA PHE A 98 -15.23 -5.66 10.38
C PHE A 98 -14.72 -4.90 9.17
N LEU A 99 -13.41 -4.63 9.14
CA LEU A 99 -12.84 -3.68 8.19
C LEU A 99 -12.79 -4.22 6.76
N LYS A 100 -13.50 -3.55 5.84
CA LYS A 100 -13.22 -3.61 4.40
C LYS A 100 -12.37 -2.43 3.92
N GLN A 101 -12.77 -1.23 4.32
CA GLN A 101 -12.05 0.03 4.08
C GLN A 101 -12.49 1.10 5.07
N TYR A 102 -11.71 2.16 5.23
CA TYR A 102 -12.07 3.28 6.08
C TYR A 102 -11.62 4.64 5.55
N PHE A 103 -12.26 5.70 6.06
CA PHE A 103 -11.76 7.06 6.06
C PHE A 103 -11.74 7.59 7.50
N ARG A 104 -10.60 8.15 7.91
CA ARG A 104 -10.47 8.78 9.23
C ARG A 104 -10.91 10.24 9.15
N ARG A 105 -11.72 10.66 10.12
CA ARG A 105 -12.21 12.02 10.30
C ARG A 105 -11.64 12.58 11.60
N ASP A 106 -12.06 13.79 11.96
CA ASP A 106 -11.56 14.47 13.16
C ASP A 106 -11.99 13.76 14.46
N LYS A 107 -13.26 13.35 14.53
CA LYS A 107 -13.85 12.79 15.77
C LYS A 107 -14.30 11.32 15.66
N TRP A 108 -14.34 10.78 14.45
CA TRP A 108 -14.77 9.42 14.18
C TRP A 108 -14.01 8.84 13.00
N ILE A 109 -14.15 7.53 12.82
CA ILE A 109 -13.76 6.83 11.60
C ILE A 109 -15.00 6.35 10.87
N GLU A 110 -15.03 6.57 9.56
CA GLU A 110 -16.05 6.01 8.67
C GLU A 110 -15.51 4.69 8.13
N VAL A 111 -16.15 3.58 8.47
CA VAL A 111 -15.69 2.23 8.14
C VAL A 111 -16.75 1.56 7.28
N GLN A 112 -16.33 1.00 6.15
CA GLN A 112 -17.17 0.09 5.39
C GLN A 112 -17.02 -1.31 5.97
N ASP A 113 -18.15 -1.94 6.29
CA ASP A 113 -18.17 -3.31 6.76
C ASP A 113 -17.85 -4.30 5.62
N ILE A 114 -17.08 -5.34 5.93
CA ILE A 114 -16.84 -6.43 4.99
C ILE A 114 -18.07 -7.31 4.78
N ASP A 115 -18.96 -7.42 5.77
CA ASP A 115 -20.09 -8.35 5.73
C ASP A 115 -21.29 -7.76 4.98
N ASP A 116 -21.74 -6.57 5.39
CA ASP A 116 -22.94 -5.93 4.84
C ASP A 116 -22.63 -4.83 3.80
N HIS A 117 -21.35 -4.47 3.64
CA HIS A 117 -20.87 -3.41 2.74
C HIS A 117 -21.43 -2.02 3.02
N LEU A 118 -22.05 -1.82 4.17
CA LEU A 118 -22.57 -0.53 4.63
C LEU A 118 -21.46 0.28 5.30
N TRP A 119 -21.62 1.60 5.26
CA TRP A 119 -20.74 2.52 5.97
C TRP A 119 -21.30 2.80 7.36
N TRP A 120 -20.39 2.75 8.33
CA TRP A 120 -20.64 2.98 9.75
C TRP A 120 -19.68 4.02 10.28
N ASN A 121 -20.17 4.88 11.17
CA ASN A 121 -19.37 5.87 11.87
C ASN A 121 -19.04 5.29 13.26
N CYS A 122 -17.76 5.22 13.60
CA CYS A 122 -17.30 4.75 14.90
C CYS A 122 -16.56 5.91 15.59
N ASP A 123 -17.17 6.49 16.62
CA ASP A 123 -16.60 7.63 17.32
C ASP A 123 -15.35 7.23 18.11
N TYR A 124 -14.30 8.06 18.06
CA TYR A 124 -13.03 7.76 18.74
C TYR A 124 -13.16 7.70 20.26
N ALA A 125 -14.15 8.40 20.81
CA ALA A 125 -14.42 8.43 22.25
C ALA A 125 -15.10 7.16 22.76
N ASP A 126 -15.75 6.38 21.88
CA ASP A 126 -16.64 5.28 22.29
C ASP A 126 -15.91 3.96 22.49
N ALA A 127 -14.70 3.80 21.92
CA ALA A 127 -13.86 2.63 22.12
C ALA A 127 -12.40 2.90 21.70
N SER A 128 -11.43 2.26 22.37
CA SER A 128 -10.00 2.47 22.09
C SER A 128 -9.57 1.97 20.71
N ASP A 129 -10.20 0.92 20.21
CA ASP A 129 -9.95 0.37 18.87
C ASP A 129 -10.39 1.31 17.75
N ASN A 130 -11.30 2.26 18.04
CA ASN A 130 -11.71 3.28 17.07
C ASN A 130 -10.56 4.21 16.67
N GLY A 131 -9.55 4.35 17.53
CA GLY A 131 -8.33 5.09 17.23
C GLY A 131 -7.31 4.34 16.38
N ASN A 132 -7.51 3.05 16.08
CA ASN A 132 -6.55 2.25 15.32
C ASN A 132 -6.48 2.65 13.85
N PHE A 133 -5.31 2.46 13.23
CA PHE A 133 -5.09 2.63 11.80
C PHE A 133 -4.14 1.56 11.28
N ILE A 134 -4.15 1.39 9.97
CA ILE A 134 -3.30 0.41 9.30
C ILE A 134 -1.93 1.00 9.00
N THR A 135 -0.91 0.18 9.19
CA THR A 135 0.43 0.35 8.63
C THR A 135 0.71 -0.80 7.66
N CYS A 136 1.19 -0.47 6.48
CA CYS A 136 1.61 -1.43 5.46
C CYS A 136 3.12 -1.36 5.25
N TYR A 137 3.78 -2.51 5.05
CA TYR A 137 5.26 -2.58 4.95
C TYR A 137 5.77 -2.81 3.51
N ASP A 138 4.88 -3.02 2.54
CA ASP A 138 5.20 -3.26 1.14
C ASP A 138 4.37 -2.34 0.25
N CYS A 139 4.79 -1.07 0.17
CA CYS A 139 4.11 -0.04 -0.61
C CYS A 139 5.01 0.56 -1.68
N SER A 140 4.40 0.85 -2.82
CA SER A 140 4.98 1.68 -3.88
C SER A 140 4.25 3.03 -3.96
N SER A 141 4.93 4.00 -4.55
CA SER A 141 4.29 5.26 -4.99
C SER A 141 3.51 5.04 -6.28
#